data_AF-A0A166ZU31-F1
#
_entry.id   AF-A0A166ZU31-F1
#
_cell.length_a   1.000
_cell.length_b   1.000
_cell.length_c   1.000
_cell.angle_alpha   90.00
_cell.angle_beta   90.00
_cell.angle_gamma   90.00
#
_symmetry.space_group_name_H-M   'P 1'
#
loop_
_entity.id
_entity.type
_entity.pdbx_description
1 polymer ?
#
loop_
_entity_poly.entity_id
_entity_poly.type
_entity_poly.pdbx_seq_one_letter_code
_entity_poly.pdbx_strand_id
1 'polypeptide(L)'
;MKKNTLQINSYGSFEKNNLETFIRSIDEDLPHAYIDFLKTYNGGKVTPNCFDISEKEGGATISAFYGLHNGPEFNRLDSVNDVFRGRIPKNSITIACDTTGNQICMRLESKYKGEIYFWDHELESSEKGFIKLSNSLNGFIDMLYEFKLVNDELSEILLSKDEKEWKKLISVYDIEAKDEYGRSLIERAVIKNNLFGVKLLVESCSAQLN
;
A
#
# COMPACT_ATOMS: atom_id res chain seq x y z
N MET A 1 -1.64 18.07 12.31
CA MET A 1 -1.18 16.85 11.60
C MET A 1 -1.68 15.66 12.38
N LYS A 2 -2.51 14.79 11.80
CA LYS A 2 -2.83 13.50 12.43
C LYS A 2 -1.52 12.71 12.47
N LYS A 3 -1.12 12.24 13.64
CA LYS A 3 0.15 11.54 13.83
C LYS A 3 -0.02 10.11 13.36
N ASN A 4 0.89 9.62 12.53
CA ASN A 4 0.87 8.24 12.09
C ASN A 4 1.02 7.32 13.30
N THR A 5 0.19 6.29 13.35
CA THR A 5 0.17 5.31 14.43
C THR A 5 0.89 4.07 13.96
N LEU A 6 2.06 3.81 14.56
CA LEU A 6 2.81 2.57 14.38
C LEU A 6 2.47 1.62 15.52
N GLN A 7 2.03 0.42 15.15
CA GLN A 7 1.79 -0.68 16.06
C GLN A 7 3.07 -1.53 16.17
N ILE A 8 3.55 -1.72 17.40
CA ILE A 8 4.64 -2.65 17.71
C ILE A 8 4.27 -4.04 17.20
N ASN A 9 5.23 -4.76 16.60
CA ASN A 9 5.03 -6.13 16.14
C ASN A 9 4.53 -7.06 17.28
N SER A 10 3.83 -8.14 16.91
CA SER A 10 3.29 -9.12 17.87
C SER A 10 4.19 -10.35 18.08
N TYR A 11 5.42 -10.33 17.58
CA TYR A 11 6.30 -11.51 17.47
C TYR A 11 7.53 -11.45 18.39
N GLY A 12 7.74 -10.33 19.08
CA GLY A 12 8.78 -10.20 20.10
C GLY A 12 9.33 -8.78 20.23
N SER A 13 9.93 -8.50 21.39
CA SER A 13 10.70 -7.28 21.59
C SER A 13 12.00 -7.30 20.80
N PHE A 14 12.57 -6.12 20.57
CA PHE A 14 13.90 -5.98 20.00
C PHE A 14 14.97 -6.71 20.82
N GLU A 15 15.88 -7.41 20.13
CA GLU A 15 17.05 -8.04 20.74
C GLU A 15 18.33 -7.58 20.02
N LYS A 16 19.30 -7.10 20.80
CA LYS A 16 20.57 -6.57 20.28
C LYS A 16 21.33 -7.61 19.45
N ASN A 17 21.32 -8.88 19.85
CA ASN A 17 22.03 -9.95 19.15
C ASN A 17 21.46 -10.22 17.75
N ASN A 18 20.14 -10.07 17.57
CA ASN A 18 19.52 -10.23 16.25
C ASN A 18 19.94 -9.10 15.31
N LEU A 19 20.03 -7.86 15.82
CA LEU A 19 20.56 -6.71 15.08
C LEU A 19 22.02 -6.92 14.68
N GLU A 20 22.88 -7.34 15.61
CA GLU A 20 24.30 -7.57 15.34
C GLU A 20 24.50 -8.70 14.31
N THR A 21 23.71 -9.77 14.40
CA THR A 21 23.70 -10.85 13.41
C THR A 21 23.28 -10.36 12.03
N PHE A 22 22.21 -9.56 11.97
CA PHE A 22 21.72 -9.00 10.71
C PHE A 22 22.70 -8.03 10.06
N ILE A 23 23.32 -7.12 10.83
CA ILE A 23 24.35 -6.20 10.32
C ILE A 23 25.52 -6.98 9.72
N ARG A 24 25.96 -8.05 10.39
CA ARG A 24 27.03 -8.93 9.87
C ARG A 24 26.62 -9.67 8.60
N SER A 25 25.34 -10.03 8.43
CA SER A 25 24.89 -10.77 7.25
C SER A 25 24.73 -9.89 6.01
N ILE A 26 24.46 -8.60 6.18
CA ILE A 26 24.36 -7.63 5.08
C ILE A 26 25.69 -6.92 4.77
N ASP A 27 26.68 -7.03 5.66
CA ASP A 27 28.01 -6.39 5.55
C ASP A 27 27.93 -4.86 5.37
N GLU A 28 26.95 -4.23 6.03
CA GLU A 28 26.64 -2.81 5.89
C GLU A 28 26.09 -2.22 7.20
N ASP A 29 26.36 -0.93 7.42
CA ASP A 29 25.84 -0.19 8.56
C ASP A 29 24.42 0.34 8.31
N LEU A 30 23.52 0.13 9.28
CA LEU A 30 22.17 0.68 9.21
C LEU A 30 22.10 2.16 9.63
N PRO A 31 21.23 2.97 9.03
CA PRO A 31 20.96 4.32 9.52
C PRO A 31 20.46 4.32 10.96
N HIS A 32 20.94 5.26 11.79
CA HIS A 32 20.53 5.37 13.19
C HIS A 32 19.01 5.45 13.37
N ALA A 33 18.32 6.20 12.51
CA ALA A 33 16.86 6.30 12.54
C ALA A 33 16.16 4.94 12.35
N TYR A 34 16.75 4.04 11.54
CA TYR A 34 16.19 2.70 11.34
C TYR A 34 16.47 1.78 12.54
N ILE A 35 17.65 1.90 13.15
CA ILE A 35 17.96 1.19 14.40
C ILE A 35 16.97 1.59 15.50
N ASP A 36 16.67 2.88 15.62
CA ASP A 36 15.70 3.36 16.62
C ASP A 36 14.28 2.88 16.31
N PHE A 37 13.89 2.86 15.03
CA PHE A 37 12.64 2.20 14.60
C PHE A 37 12.58 0.73 15.04
N LEU A 38 13.65 -0.04 14.82
CA LEU A 38 13.72 -1.45 15.23
C LEU A 38 13.66 -1.59 16.75
N LYS A 39 14.29 -0.71 17.53
CA LYS A 39 14.19 -0.75 19.01
C LYS A 39 12.78 -0.46 19.52
N THR A 40 12.08 0.48 18.89
CA THR A 40 10.75 0.92 19.35
C THR A 40 9.64 -0.01 18.88
N TYR A 41 9.65 -0.41 17.61
CA TYR A 41 8.55 -1.14 16.98
C TYR A 41 8.92 -2.58 16.58
N ASN A 42 10.20 -2.78 16.21
CA ASN A 42 10.74 -4.05 15.70
C ASN A 42 9.85 -4.66 14.61
N GLY A 43 9.50 -3.86 13.61
CA GLY A 43 8.49 -4.18 12.59
C GLY A 43 7.08 -3.75 13.00
N GLY A 44 6.07 -4.32 12.33
CA GLY A 44 4.66 -4.10 12.68
C GLY A 44 3.87 -3.36 11.60
N LYS A 45 2.72 -2.81 12.00
CA LYS A 45 1.75 -2.18 11.08
C LYS A 45 1.69 -0.69 11.30
N VAL A 46 1.36 0.06 10.25
CA VAL A 46 1.20 1.51 10.31
C VAL A 46 -0.22 1.90 9.90
N THR A 47 -0.76 2.95 10.52
CA THR A 47 -2.01 3.60 10.09
C THR A 47 -1.82 5.11 10.16
N PRO A 48 -2.03 5.86 9.06
CA PRO A 48 -2.36 5.38 7.71
C PRO A 48 -1.24 4.54 7.05
N ASN A 49 -1.58 3.78 6.00
CA ASN A 49 -0.65 2.87 5.31
C ASN A 49 -0.57 3.02 3.79
N CYS A 50 -1.30 3.97 3.18
CA CYS A 50 -1.22 4.16 1.73
C CYS A 50 -0.16 5.21 1.38
N PHE A 51 0.43 5.06 0.20
CA PHE A 51 1.44 5.98 -0.33
C PHE A 51 1.38 6.00 -1.86
N ASP A 52 1.79 7.11 -2.46
CA ASP A 52 1.94 7.22 -3.90
C ASP A 52 3.33 6.75 -4.33
N ILE A 53 3.38 5.90 -5.36
CA ILE A 53 4.63 5.45 -5.99
C ILE A 53 5.09 6.51 -7.00
N SER A 54 4.21 6.88 -7.92
CA SER A 54 4.38 7.97 -8.89
C SER A 54 3.05 8.27 -9.58
N GLU A 55 2.95 9.36 -10.34
CA GLU A 55 1.76 9.65 -11.15
C GLU A 55 1.40 8.53 -12.13
N LYS A 56 2.41 7.81 -12.65
CA LYS A 56 2.23 6.74 -13.64
C LYS A 56 1.87 5.41 -13.02
N GLU A 57 2.48 5.07 -11.89
CA GLU A 57 2.29 3.79 -11.20
C GLU A 57 1.15 3.83 -10.17
N GLY A 58 0.65 5.03 -9.84
CA GLY A 58 -0.41 5.21 -8.86
C GLY A 58 0.10 5.04 -7.42
N GLY A 59 -0.75 4.47 -6.56
CA GLY A 59 -0.47 4.26 -5.14
C GLY A 59 -0.47 2.80 -4.73
N ALA A 60 0.16 2.53 -3.60
CA ALA A 60 0.22 1.23 -2.96
C ALA A 60 -0.06 1.34 -1.46
N THR A 61 -0.11 0.19 -0.79
CA THR A 61 -0.44 0.10 0.63
C THR A 61 0.57 -0.78 1.34
N ILE A 62 1.16 -0.26 2.42
CA ILE A 62 2.04 -1.06 3.29
C ILE A 62 1.21 -2.13 3.99
N SER A 63 1.63 -3.38 3.82
CA SER A 63 1.07 -4.52 4.54
C SER A 63 1.71 -4.65 5.93
N ALA A 64 3.04 -4.66 5.99
CA ALA A 64 3.81 -4.71 7.24
C ALA A 64 5.25 -4.20 7.05
N PHE A 65 5.80 -3.59 8.09
CA PHE A 65 7.25 -3.44 8.28
C PHE A 65 7.83 -4.72 8.88
N TYR A 66 9.00 -5.12 8.39
CA TYR A 66 9.71 -6.30 8.86
C TYR A 66 10.43 -6.05 10.18
N GLY A 67 10.50 -7.10 11.00
CA GLY A 67 11.13 -7.09 12.31
C GLY A 67 12.23 -8.14 12.46
N LEU A 68 13.13 -7.94 13.42
CA LEU A 68 14.13 -8.93 13.83
C LEU A 68 13.58 -9.69 15.03
N HIS A 69 12.83 -10.76 14.75
CA HIS A 69 12.10 -11.55 15.74
C HIS A 69 11.92 -13.01 15.28
N ASN A 70 11.43 -13.89 16.15
CA ASN A 70 11.23 -15.32 15.86
C ASN A 70 9.84 -15.67 15.32
N GLY A 71 9.09 -14.68 14.84
CA GLY A 71 7.80 -14.87 14.17
C GLY A 71 7.90 -15.53 12.78
N PRO A 72 6.81 -15.50 11.98
CA PRO A 72 6.78 -16.07 10.65
C PRO A 72 7.85 -15.47 9.73
N GLU A 73 8.49 -16.31 8.90
CA GLU A 73 9.59 -15.91 8.02
C GLU A 73 9.23 -14.78 7.06
N PHE A 74 7.98 -14.75 6.56
CA PHE A 74 7.51 -13.69 5.67
C PHE A 74 7.39 -12.30 6.33
N ASN A 75 7.53 -12.20 7.65
CA ASN A 75 7.56 -10.94 8.40
C ASN A 75 8.94 -10.64 9.02
N ARG A 76 9.92 -11.52 8.81
CA ARG A 76 11.25 -11.46 9.42
C ARG A 76 12.22 -10.72 8.51
N LEU A 77 12.85 -9.67 9.05
CA LEU A 77 13.76 -8.82 8.29
C LEU A 77 14.95 -9.60 7.73
N ASP A 78 15.53 -10.49 8.53
CA ASP A 78 16.63 -11.37 8.13
C ASP A 78 16.20 -12.35 7.03
N SER A 79 15.13 -13.12 7.27
CA SER A 79 14.63 -14.12 6.32
C SER A 79 14.23 -13.51 4.98
N VAL A 80 13.53 -12.36 4.99
CA VAL A 80 13.09 -11.70 3.76
C VAL A 80 14.27 -11.12 2.97
N ASN A 81 15.25 -10.52 3.64
CA ASN A 81 16.44 -10.01 2.95
C ASN A 81 17.31 -11.13 2.37
N ASP A 82 17.33 -12.32 2.99
CA ASP A 82 17.98 -13.51 2.41
C ASP A 82 17.27 -13.95 1.12
N VAL A 83 15.93 -13.95 1.09
CA VAL A 83 15.13 -14.32 -0.09
C VAL A 83 15.35 -13.36 -1.26
N PHE A 84 15.45 -12.06 -1.00
CA PHE A 84 15.63 -11.04 -2.05
C PHE A 84 17.10 -10.68 -2.32
N ARG A 85 18.04 -11.35 -1.65
CA ARG A 85 19.47 -11.12 -1.86
C ARG A 85 19.84 -11.35 -3.33
N GLY A 86 20.48 -10.35 -3.94
CA GLY A 86 20.89 -10.38 -5.34
C GLY A 86 19.77 -10.07 -6.35
N ARG A 87 18.53 -9.87 -5.89
CA ARG A 87 17.38 -9.45 -6.72
C ARG A 87 17.09 -7.96 -6.58
N ILE A 88 17.12 -7.45 -5.34
CA ILE A 88 17.06 -6.00 -5.10
C ILE A 88 18.40 -5.32 -5.43
N PRO A 89 18.41 -4.02 -5.74
CA PRO A 89 19.64 -3.29 -6.00
C PRO A 89 20.66 -3.41 -4.87
N LYS A 90 21.95 -3.56 -5.23
CA LYS A 90 23.06 -3.69 -4.28
C LYS A 90 23.07 -2.57 -3.23
N ASN A 91 23.57 -2.89 -2.04
CA ASN A 91 23.64 -1.97 -0.89
C ASN A 91 22.26 -1.41 -0.54
N SER A 92 21.25 -2.27 -0.59
CA SER A 92 19.88 -1.99 -0.15
C SER A 92 19.36 -3.17 0.67
N ILE A 93 18.37 -2.90 1.53
CA ILE A 93 17.62 -3.91 2.26
C ILE A 93 16.12 -3.70 2.07
N THR A 94 15.34 -4.77 2.07
CA THR A 94 13.87 -4.68 2.15
C THR A 94 13.47 -4.44 3.60
N ILE A 95 12.65 -3.42 3.86
CA ILE A 95 12.21 -3.02 5.22
C ILE A 95 10.71 -3.20 5.45
N ALA A 96 9.91 -3.32 4.39
CA ALA A 96 8.48 -3.57 4.42
C ALA A 96 8.00 -4.19 3.09
N CYS A 97 6.78 -4.69 3.05
CA CYS A 97 6.08 -5.08 1.81
C CYS A 97 4.77 -4.33 1.62
N ASP A 98 4.35 -4.27 0.36
CA ASP A 98 2.98 -3.92 0.02
C ASP A 98 2.04 -5.16 0.07
N THR A 99 0.77 -4.96 -0.27
CA THR A 99 -0.24 -6.03 -0.29
C THR A 99 -0.16 -6.97 -1.49
N THR A 100 0.68 -6.66 -2.49
CA THR A 100 0.78 -7.39 -3.77
C THR A 100 2.12 -8.09 -3.97
N GLY A 101 3.03 -8.00 -2.99
CA GLY A 101 4.33 -8.70 -3.00
C GLY A 101 5.53 -7.82 -3.34
N ASN A 102 5.32 -6.53 -3.63
CA ASN A 102 6.40 -5.58 -3.85
C ASN A 102 7.06 -5.18 -2.53
N GLN A 103 8.30 -4.72 -2.62
CA GLN A 103 9.11 -4.42 -1.45
C GLN A 103 9.34 -2.92 -1.32
N ILE A 104 9.36 -2.45 -0.08
CA ILE A 104 9.86 -1.12 0.26
C ILE A 104 11.29 -1.31 0.72
N CYS A 105 12.22 -0.70 0.02
CA CYS A 105 13.65 -0.86 0.20
C CYS A 105 14.28 0.39 0.81
N MET A 106 15.32 0.20 1.62
CA MET A 106 16.18 1.26 2.14
C MET A 106 17.57 1.14 1.54
N ARG A 107 18.10 2.24 1.03
CA ARG A 107 19.49 2.32 0.55
C ARG A 107 20.47 2.43 1.74
N LEU A 108 21.58 1.71 1.67
CA LEU A 108 22.65 1.72 2.67
C LEU A 108 23.93 2.40 2.17
N GLU A 109 24.10 2.48 0.84
CA GLU A 109 25.22 3.17 0.20
C GLU A 109 25.33 4.63 0.64
N SER A 110 26.55 5.10 0.93
CA SER A 110 26.80 6.42 1.55
C SER A 110 26.11 7.60 0.86
N LYS A 111 26.05 7.61 -0.48
CA LYS A 111 25.42 8.69 -1.26
C LYS A 111 23.90 8.78 -1.06
N TYR A 112 23.25 7.64 -0.78
CA TYR A 112 21.80 7.50 -0.71
C TYR A 112 21.34 6.95 0.64
N LYS A 113 22.20 6.98 1.66
CA LYS A 113 21.98 6.24 2.91
C LYS A 113 20.71 6.69 3.62
N GLY A 114 19.79 5.73 3.82
CA GLY A 114 18.50 5.95 4.46
C GLY A 114 17.37 6.38 3.51
N GLU A 115 17.65 6.60 2.23
CA GLU A 115 16.60 6.85 1.23
C GLU A 115 15.71 5.60 1.05
N ILE A 116 14.43 5.85 0.82
CA ILE A 116 13.37 4.82 0.72
C ILE A 116 12.89 4.71 -0.72
N TYR A 117 12.77 3.48 -1.20
CA TYR A 117 12.41 3.14 -2.57
C TYR A 117 11.30 2.09 -2.59
N PHE A 118 10.44 2.16 -3.60
CA PHE A 118 9.57 1.07 -4.01
C PHE A 118 10.32 0.17 -4.98
N TRP A 119 10.24 -1.13 -4.80
CA TRP A 119 10.78 -2.13 -5.71
C TRP A 119 9.65 -3.01 -6.26
N ASP A 120 9.35 -2.82 -7.54
CA ASP A 120 8.45 -3.66 -8.32
C ASP A 120 9.17 -4.96 -8.70
N HIS A 121 8.70 -6.06 -8.11
CA HIS A 121 9.32 -7.36 -8.32
C HIS A 121 9.07 -7.91 -9.73
N GLU A 122 8.04 -7.45 -10.43
CA GLU A 122 7.76 -7.83 -11.83
C GLU A 122 8.80 -7.22 -12.78
N LEU A 123 9.50 -6.17 -12.33
CA LEU A 123 10.51 -5.44 -13.08
C LEU A 123 11.92 -5.64 -12.52
N GLU A 124 12.20 -6.76 -11.83
CA GLU A 124 13.48 -6.99 -11.12
C GLU A 124 14.75 -6.81 -11.99
N SER A 125 14.64 -7.03 -13.30
CA SER A 125 15.74 -6.87 -14.26
C SER A 125 15.88 -5.45 -14.82
N SER A 126 15.05 -4.50 -14.38
CA SER A 126 14.98 -3.13 -14.89
C SER A 126 15.18 -2.11 -13.79
N GLU A 127 16.01 -1.11 -14.04
CA GLU A 127 16.15 0.06 -13.16
C GLU A 127 14.82 0.82 -12.99
N LYS A 128 13.88 0.67 -13.94
CA LYS A 128 12.54 1.27 -13.87
C LYS A 128 11.70 0.71 -12.72
N GLY A 129 11.98 -0.50 -12.27
CA GLY A 129 11.29 -1.14 -11.15
C GLY A 129 11.72 -0.60 -9.79
N PHE A 130 12.67 0.34 -9.71
CA PHE A 130 13.22 0.85 -8.45
C PHE A 130 13.01 2.36 -8.32
N ILE A 131 11.92 2.75 -7.67
CA ILE A 131 11.37 4.11 -7.70
C ILE A 131 11.57 4.77 -6.33
N LYS A 132 12.19 5.94 -6.29
CA LYS A 132 12.42 6.68 -5.04
C LYS A 132 11.10 7.21 -4.47
N LEU A 133 10.84 6.90 -3.20
CA LEU A 133 9.67 7.37 -2.45
C LEU A 133 10.01 8.54 -1.53
N SER A 134 11.12 8.44 -0.79
CA SER A 134 11.49 9.46 0.20
C SER A 134 12.98 9.50 0.48
N ASN A 135 13.45 10.61 1.05
CA ASN A 135 14.84 10.79 1.47
C ASN A 135 15.15 10.14 2.83
N SER A 136 14.13 9.70 3.58
CA SER A 136 14.31 9.07 4.89
C SER A 136 13.12 8.21 5.27
N LEU A 137 13.30 7.29 6.22
CA LEU A 137 12.21 6.49 6.80
C LEU A 137 11.11 7.37 7.41
N ASN A 138 11.49 8.40 8.17
CA ASN A 138 10.51 9.30 8.79
C ASN A 138 9.75 10.10 7.73
N GLY A 139 10.45 10.60 6.70
CA GLY A 139 9.80 11.28 5.59
C GLY A 139 8.83 10.37 4.82
N PHE A 140 9.16 9.09 4.69
CA PHE A 140 8.26 8.10 4.09
C PHE A 140 7.05 7.81 4.97
N ILE A 141 7.24 7.68 6.29
CA ILE A 141 6.13 7.50 7.22
C ILE A 141 5.24 8.75 7.20
N ASP A 142 5.82 9.95 7.26
CA ASP A 142 5.05 11.21 7.32
C ASP A 142 4.20 11.50 6.07
N MET A 143 4.56 10.92 4.91
CA MET A 143 3.76 11.05 3.68
C MET A 143 2.62 10.04 3.55
N LEU A 144 2.52 9.04 4.45
CA LEU A 144 1.45 8.04 4.36
C LEU A 144 0.08 8.69 4.56
N TYR A 145 -0.91 8.23 3.80
CA TYR A 145 -2.27 8.73 3.84
C TYR A 145 -3.28 7.60 3.97
N GLU A 146 -4.44 7.94 4.53
CA GLU A 146 -5.56 7.01 4.61
C GLU A 146 -6.20 6.93 3.24
N PHE A 147 -6.30 5.74 2.66
CA PHE A 147 -7.07 5.57 1.43
C PHE A 147 -8.52 5.92 1.72
N LYS A 148 -8.92 7.07 1.19
CA LYS A 148 -10.33 7.42 1.13
C LYS A 148 -10.83 6.83 -0.16
N LEU A 149 -11.61 5.76 -0.06
CA LEU A 149 -12.66 5.59 -1.05
C LEU A 149 -13.38 6.93 -1.09
N VAL A 150 -13.42 7.55 -2.27
CA VAL A 150 -14.42 8.57 -2.50
C VAL A 150 -15.74 7.82 -2.41
N ASN A 151 -16.26 7.67 -1.19
CA ASN A 151 -17.68 7.51 -0.96
C ASN A 151 -18.27 8.87 -1.35
N ASP A 152 -18.38 9.09 -2.65
CA ASP A 152 -19.52 9.85 -3.11
C ASP A 152 -20.76 9.07 -2.64
N GLU A 153 -21.83 9.74 -2.23
CA GLU A 153 -23.09 9.10 -1.84
C GLU A 153 -23.49 8.01 -2.86
N LEU A 154 -23.10 8.22 -4.12
CA LEU A 154 -23.20 7.29 -5.22
C LEU A 154 -22.56 5.92 -4.95
N SER A 155 -21.32 5.84 -4.47
CA SER A 155 -20.65 4.55 -4.20
C SER A 155 -21.32 3.74 -3.09
N GLU A 156 -21.93 4.40 -2.10
CA GLU A 156 -22.73 3.73 -1.07
C GLU A 156 -24.02 3.17 -1.66
N ILE A 157 -24.75 3.96 -2.46
CA ILE A 157 -25.95 3.51 -3.16
C ILE A 157 -25.62 2.36 -4.13
N LEU A 158 -24.50 2.44 -4.84
CA LEU A 158 -24.04 1.40 -5.76
C LEU A 158 -23.74 0.07 -5.06
N LEU A 159 -23.42 0.09 -3.75
CA LEU A 159 -23.27 -1.10 -2.91
C LEU A 159 -24.58 -1.52 -2.21
N SER A 160 -25.54 -0.60 -2.09
CA SER A 160 -26.80 -0.79 -1.38
C SER A 160 -27.77 -1.67 -2.16
N LYS A 161 -28.60 -2.42 -1.44
CA LYS A 161 -29.75 -3.16 -2.00
C LYS A 161 -31.07 -2.46 -1.70
N ASP A 162 -31.03 -1.17 -1.35
CA ASP A 162 -32.22 -0.40 -1.03
C ASP A 162 -32.83 0.21 -2.31
N GLU A 163 -33.98 -0.34 -2.73
CA GLU A 163 -34.70 0.12 -3.91
C GLU A 163 -35.02 1.63 -3.89
N LYS A 164 -35.28 2.19 -2.70
CA LYS A 164 -35.63 3.60 -2.54
C LYS A 164 -34.44 4.51 -2.83
N GLU A 165 -33.25 4.11 -2.39
CA GLU A 165 -32.00 4.82 -2.67
C GLU A 165 -31.67 4.77 -4.17
N TRP A 166 -31.82 3.60 -4.79
CA TRP A 166 -31.64 3.43 -6.24
C TRP A 166 -32.62 4.26 -7.06
N LYS A 167 -33.91 4.27 -6.71
CA LYS A 167 -34.92 5.11 -7.40
C LYS A 167 -34.63 6.59 -7.23
N LYS A 168 -34.22 7.03 -6.04
CA LYS A 168 -33.80 8.41 -5.79
C LYS A 168 -32.60 8.77 -6.66
N LEU A 169 -31.59 7.89 -6.72
CA LEU A 169 -30.40 8.09 -7.54
C LEU A 169 -30.76 8.24 -9.03
N ILE A 170 -31.53 7.30 -9.58
CA ILE A 170 -31.96 7.31 -10.98
C ILE A 170 -32.74 8.59 -11.32
N SER A 171 -33.49 9.15 -10.37
CA SER A 171 -34.29 10.36 -10.62
C SER A 171 -33.47 11.66 -10.69
N VAL A 172 -32.24 11.67 -10.14
CA VAL A 172 -31.41 12.88 -10.05
C VAL A 172 -30.08 12.78 -10.77
N TYR A 173 -29.63 11.56 -11.06
CA TYR A 173 -28.33 11.29 -11.66
C TYR A 173 -28.49 10.94 -13.14
N ASP A 174 -27.64 11.53 -13.97
CA ASP A 174 -27.52 11.13 -15.38
C ASP A 174 -26.87 9.73 -15.44
N ILE A 175 -27.69 8.73 -15.74
CA ILE A 175 -27.27 7.32 -15.78
C ILE A 175 -26.20 7.03 -16.84
N GLU A 176 -26.11 7.87 -17.87
CA GLU A 176 -25.12 7.79 -18.95
C GLU A 176 -23.84 8.60 -18.65
N ALA A 177 -23.84 9.38 -17.56
CA ALA A 177 -22.65 10.13 -17.16
C ALA A 177 -21.49 9.19 -16.84
N LYS A 178 -20.31 9.58 -17.32
CA LYS A 178 -19.06 8.85 -17.11
C LYS A 178 -18.27 9.45 -15.95
N ASP A 179 -17.70 8.60 -15.12
CA ASP A 179 -16.74 9.02 -14.10
C ASP A 179 -15.38 9.40 -14.72
N GLU A 180 -14.42 9.81 -13.88
CA GLU A 180 -13.06 10.19 -14.29
C GLU A 180 -12.29 9.08 -15.03
N TYR A 181 -12.77 7.82 -14.93
CA TYR A 181 -12.20 6.65 -15.62
C TYR A 181 -13.00 6.25 -16.86
N GLY A 182 -13.98 7.06 -17.28
CA GLY A 182 -14.79 6.81 -18.46
C GLY A 182 -15.92 5.79 -18.27
N ARG A 183 -16.29 5.45 -17.03
CA ARG A 183 -17.28 4.40 -16.71
C ARG A 183 -18.66 5.00 -16.43
N SER A 184 -19.68 4.43 -17.08
CA SER A 184 -21.11 4.71 -16.84
C SER A 184 -21.58 4.22 -15.47
N LEU A 185 -22.78 4.65 -15.06
CA LEU A 185 -23.37 4.22 -13.79
C LEU A 185 -23.65 2.70 -13.77
N ILE A 186 -24.03 2.11 -14.92
CA ILE A 186 -24.23 0.67 -15.07
C ILE A 186 -22.91 -0.08 -14.86
N GLU A 187 -21.83 0.35 -15.51
CA GLU A 187 -20.51 -0.29 -15.37
C GLU A 187 -20.02 -0.23 -13.93
N ARG A 188 -20.23 0.90 -13.25
CA ARG A 188 -19.90 1.06 -11.82
C ARG A 188 -20.72 0.10 -10.94
N ALA A 189 -22.01 -0.09 -11.21
CA ALA A 189 -22.87 -1.06 -10.50
C ALA A 189 -22.41 -2.51 -10.73
N VAL A 190 -21.97 -2.85 -11.95
CA VAL A 190 -21.40 -4.16 -12.30
C VAL A 190 -20.08 -4.41 -11.56
N ILE A 191 -19.18 -3.43 -11.49
CA ILE A 191 -17.91 -3.53 -10.74
C ILE A 191 -18.16 -3.84 -9.25
N LYS A 192 -19.23 -3.28 -8.68
CA LYS A 192 -19.66 -3.54 -7.30
C LYS A 192 -20.44 -4.84 -7.13
N ASN A 193 -20.62 -5.62 -8.21
CA ASN A 193 -21.39 -6.86 -8.24
C ASN A 193 -22.84 -6.69 -7.74
N ASN A 194 -23.47 -5.56 -8.05
CA ASN A 194 -24.82 -5.24 -7.61
C ASN A 194 -25.84 -5.45 -8.74
N LEU A 195 -26.20 -6.70 -9.00
CA LEU A 195 -27.16 -7.07 -10.05
C LEU A 195 -28.57 -6.48 -9.82
N PHE A 196 -28.93 -6.20 -8.57
CA PHE A 196 -30.20 -5.56 -8.23
C PHE A 196 -30.26 -4.13 -8.80
N GLY A 197 -29.23 -3.33 -8.54
CA GLY A 197 -29.10 -1.99 -9.08
C GLY A 197 -29.01 -1.96 -10.61
N VAL A 198 -28.24 -2.88 -11.20
CA VAL A 198 -28.14 -3.04 -12.67
C VAL A 198 -29.51 -3.24 -13.29
N LYS A 199 -30.36 -4.09 -12.69
CA LYS A 199 -31.71 -4.34 -13.18
C LYS A 199 -32.56 -3.05 -13.18
N LEU A 200 -32.52 -2.28 -12.09
CA LEU A 200 -33.26 -1.01 -11.98
C LEU A 200 -32.79 0.02 -13.02
N LEU A 201 -31.47 0.10 -13.27
CA LEU A 201 -30.92 0.98 -14.30
C LEU A 201 -31.42 0.61 -15.69
N VAL A 202 -31.36 -0.68 -16.07
CA VAL A 202 -31.83 -1.16 -17.38
C VAL A 202 -33.34 -0.92 -17.59
N GLU A 203 -34.14 -1.14 -16.55
CA GLU A 203 -35.58 -0.87 -16.57
C GLU A 203 -35.86 0.62 -16.77
N SER A 204 -35.06 1.50 -16.15
CA SER A 204 -35.20 2.96 -16.29
C SER A 204 -34.83 3.48 -17.68
N CYS A 205 -33.79 2.94 -18.33
CA CYS A 205 -33.44 3.27 -19.72
C CYS A 205 -34.58 2.90 -20.69
N SER A 206 -35.21 1.75 -20.46
CA SER A 206 -36.30 1.25 -21.32
C SER A 206 -37.57 2.11 -21.22
N ALA A 207 -37.79 2.76 -20.07
CA ALA A 207 -38.94 3.63 -19.85
C ALA A 207 -38.78 5.04 -20.48
N GLN A 208 -37.55 5.49 -20.74
CA GLN A 208 -37.28 6.80 -21.36
C GLN A 208 -37.40 6.81 -22.90
N LEU A 209 -37.49 5.62 -23.52
CA LEU A 209 -37.58 5.44 -24.97
C LEU A 209 -39.03 5.31 -25.49
N ASN A 210 -40.03 5.41 -24.60
CA ASN A 210 -41.47 5.38 -24.91
C ASN A 210 -42.14 6.69 -24.54
#